data_AF-A0A1F8V761-F1
#
_entry.id   AF-A0A1F8V761-F1
#
_cell.length_a   1.000
_cell.length_b   1.000
_cell.length_c   1.000
_cell.angle_alpha   90.00
_cell.angle_beta   90.00
_cell.angle_gamma   90.00
#
_symmetry.space_group_name_H-M   'P 1'
#
loop_
_entity.id
_entity.type
_entity.pdbx_description
1 polymer ?
#
loop_
_entity_poly.entity_id
_entity_poly.type
_entity_poly.pdbx_seq_one_letter_code
_entity_poly.pdbx_strand_id
1 'polypeptide(L)'
;MRFLNLSFIIASIALIAGCNGGKQVYLQQSQQVKPLQMPTGVNLKDEQNYYPLPNAASSHPAPPSLVPPNSQLQRLEKKTVPDSANVTSNPHAISIVKWSQGQSGEPILVLLEKQNKAWSDVGKALSATDYQVLDRDPSMSSYYILDTKATGNQITEKTPIYRVFVQADNDTSKVLLLSEKNNAVSPGTAKKILQALEQHLV
;
A
#
# COMPACT_ATOMS: atom_id res chain seq x y z
N MET A 1 -34.71 -34.77 -2.50
CA MET A 1 -33.53 -34.18 -3.16
C MET A 1 -33.24 -32.72 -2.79
N ARG A 2 -33.74 -32.19 -1.65
CA ARG A 2 -33.47 -30.79 -1.22
C ARG A 2 -32.36 -30.65 -0.17
N PHE A 3 -32.03 -31.73 0.53
CA PHE A 3 -30.99 -31.74 1.57
C PHE A 3 -29.58 -32.03 1.03
N LEU A 4 -29.45 -32.61 -0.17
CA LEU A 4 -28.16 -32.92 -0.79
C LEU A 4 -27.44 -31.65 -1.30
N ASN A 5 -28.19 -30.66 -1.76
CA ASN A 5 -27.65 -29.38 -2.25
C ASN A 5 -27.17 -28.48 -1.12
N LEU A 6 -27.66 -28.68 0.11
CA LEU A 6 -27.24 -27.88 1.26
C LEU A 6 -25.85 -28.30 1.76
N SER A 7 -25.52 -29.59 1.66
CA SER A 7 -24.22 -30.14 2.07
C SER A 7 -23.05 -29.66 1.20
N PHE A 8 -23.29 -29.46 -0.11
CA PHE A 8 -22.27 -28.97 -1.05
C PHE A 8 -21.89 -27.50 -0.84
N ILE A 9 -22.82 -26.68 -0.32
CA ILE A 9 -22.58 -25.26 -0.06
C ILE A 9 -21.70 -25.09 1.19
N ILE A 10 -21.90 -25.91 2.22
CA ILE A 10 -21.11 -25.86 3.46
C ILE A 10 -19.65 -26.30 3.21
N ALA A 11 -19.44 -27.31 2.37
CA ALA A 11 -18.10 -27.80 2.04
C ALA A 11 -17.25 -26.77 1.27
N SER A 12 -17.89 -25.90 0.47
CA SER A 12 -17.18 -24.88 -0.32
C SER A 12 -16.71 -23.68 0.52
N ILE A 13 -17.36 -23.39 1.66
CA ILE A 13 -17.00 -22.26 2.53
C ILE A 13 -15.74 -22.57 3.37
N ALA A 14 -15.46 -23.86 3.64
CA ALA A 14 -14.31 -24.26 4.45
C ALA A 14 -12.95 -24.14 3.73
N LEU A 15 -12.93 -24.11 2.40
CA LEU A 15 -11.68 -24.10 1.60
C LEU A 15 -11.07 -22.71 1.40
N ILE A 16 -11.79 -21.63 1.74
CA ILE A 16 -11.33 -20.24 1.48
C ILE A 16 -10.64 -19.62 2.72
N ALA A 17 -10.61 -20.31 3.87
CA ALA A 17 -10.00 -19.81 5.10
C ALA A 17 -8.47 -20.00 5.20
N GLY A 18 -7.79 -20.38 4.10
CA GLY A 18 -6.40 -20.85 4.12
C GLY A 18 -5.28 -19.84 3.84
N CYS A 19 -5.58 -18.56 3.57
CA CYS A 19 -4.54 -17.56 3.26
C CYS A 19 -4.59 -16.40 4.24
N ASN A 20 -4.12 -16.58 5.47
CA ASN A 20 -3.69 -15.43 6.26
C ASN A 20 -2.60 -15.79 7.27
N GLY A 21 -1.52 -15.02 7.26
CA GLY A 21 -0.46 -15.08 8.27
C GLY A 21 0.89 -15.45 7.70
N GLY A 22 1.67 -14.44 7.29
CA GLY A 22 3.12 -14.58 7.18
C GLY A 22 3.67 -14.98 8.54
N LYS A 23 4.02 -16.26 8.71
CA LYS A 23 4.46 -16.81 9.99
C LYS A 23 5.84 -16.22 10.31
N GLN A 24 5.98 -15.55 11.46
CA GLN A 24 7.29 -15.17 12.00
C GLN A 24 7.95 -16.40 12.65
N VAL A 25 8.27 -17.37 11.80
CA VAL A 25 8.79 -18.68 12.20
C VAL A 25 10.03 -18.53 13.09
N TYR A 26 10.90 -17.57 12.77
CA TYR A 26 12.13 -17.29 13.52
C TYR A 26 11.90 -16.73 14.93
N LEU A 27 10.77 -16.06 15.22
CA LEU A 27 10.44 -15.59 16.58
C LEU A 27 9.68 -16.65 17.38
N GLN A 28 8.84 -17.43 16.71
CA GLN A 28 7.98 -18.41 17.36
C GLN A 28 8.69 -19.74 17.63
N GLN A 29 9.68 -20.09 16.81
CA GLN A 29 10.41 -21.35 16.90
C GLN A 29 11.85 -21.20 17.41
N SER A 30 12.33 -19.98 17.66
CA SER A 30 13.65 -19.80 18.27
C SER A 30 13.64 -20.32 19.71
N GLN A 31 14.58 -21.18 20.04
CA GLN A 31 14.84 -21.63 21.40
C GLN A 31 16.12 -20.96 21.92
N GLN A 32 16.09 -20.52 23.18
CA GLN A 32 17.29 -20.02 23.83
C GLN A 32 18.24 -21.20 24.10
N VAL A 33 19.42 -21.19 23.50
CA VAL A 33 20.44 -22.21 23.74
C VAL A 33 21.10 -21.91 25.08
N LYS A 34 21.01 -22.86 26.02
CA LYS A 34 21.69 -22.75 27.31
C LYS A 34 23.21 -22.91 27.10
N PRO A 35 24.04 -22.13 27.79
CA PRO A 35 25.49 -22.34 27.77
C PRO A 35 25.83 -23.76 28.23
N LEU A 36 26.82 -24.38 27.58
CA LEU A 36 27.36 -25.67 27.97
C LEU A 36 27.97 -25.55 29.39
N GLN A 37 27.55 -26.43 30.30
CA GLN A 37 28.11 -26.50 31.65
C GLN A 37 29.31 -27.44 31.65
N MET A 38 30.47 -26.91 32.01
CA MET A 38 31.70 -27.70 32.06
C MET A 38 31.90 -28.38 33.42
N PRO A 39 32.29 -29.67 33.45
CA PRO A 39 32.76 -30.33 34.65
C PRO A 39 34.14 -29.81 35.08
N THR A 40 34.44 -29.92 36.37
CA THR A 40 35.69 -29.45 36.97
C THR A 40 36.90 -30.22 36.44
N GLY A 41 37.98 -29.50 36.10
CA GLY A 41 39.25 -30.08 35.65
C GLY A 41 39.46 -30.14 34.13
N VAL A 42 38.49 -29.69 33.32
CA VAL A 42 38.64 -29.56 31.87
C VAL A 42 39.02 -28.12 31.50
N ASN A 43 40.10 -27.95 30.74
CA ASN A 43 40.58 -26.65 30.29
C ASN A 43 40.16 -26.46 28.81
N LEU A 44 39.18 -25.59 28.56
CA LEU A 44 38.81 -25.22 27.20
C LEU A 44 39.64 -24.04 26.72
N LYS A 45 39.97 -24.05 25.43
CA LYS A 45 40.51 -22.88 24.75
C LYS A 45 39.33 -21.95 24.46
N ASP A 46 39.37 -20.72 24.95
CA ASP A 46 38.35 -19.71 24.65
C ASP A 46 38.32 -19.46 23.13
N GLU A 47 37.31 -20.00 22.45
CA GLU A 47 37.03 -19.64 21.07
C GLU A 47 36.34 -18.28 21.07
N GLN A 48 37.01 -17.29 20.48
CA GLN A 48 36.35 -16.04 20.13
C GLN A 48 35.36 -16.36 19.01
N ASN A 49 34.06 -16.26 19.33
CA ASN A 49 33.00 -16.38 18.35
C ASN A 49 33.29 -15.43 17.17
N TYR A 50 33.44 -15.99 15.97
CA TYR A 50 33.68 -15.20 14.75
C TYR A 50 32.55 -14.19 14.50
N TYR A 51 31.35 -14.45 15.02
CA TYR A 51 30.20 -13.55 15.01
C TYR A 51 29.74 -13.27 16.45
N PRO A 52 30.28 -12.24 17.12
CA PRO A 52 29.85 -11.88 18.47
C PRO A 52 28.40 -11.38 18.46
N LEU A 53 27.55 -12.01 19.26
CA LEU A 53 26.17 -11.58 19.47
C LEU A 53 26.14 -10.58 20.65
N PRO A 54 25.71 -9.32 20.45
CA PRO A 54 25.61 -8.36 21.54
C PRO A 54 24.46 -8.76 22.49
N ASN A 55 24.74 -8.77 23.79
CA ASN A 55 23.76 -9.05 24.87
C ASN A 55 22.83 -7.84 25.12
N ALA A 56 22.24 -7.27 24.07
CA ALA A 56 21.26 -6.20 24.19
C ALA A 56 19.85 -6.80 24.14
N ALA A 57 19.04 -6.58 25.18
CA ALA A 57 17.61 -6.88 25.14
C ALA A 57 16.95 -5.97 24.09
N SER A 58 16.52 -6.55 22.97
CA SER A 58 15.84 -5.82 21.90
C SER A 58 14.43 -5.39 22.34
N SER A 59 14.24 -4.10 22.59
CA SER A 59 12.99 -3.50 23.08
C SER A 59 12.03 -3.08 21.96
N HIS A 60 11.82 -3.93 20.94
CA HIS A 60 10.95 -3.59 19.81
C HIS A 60 9.66 -4.44 19.85
N PRO A 61 8.54 -3.90 20.35
CA PRO A 61 7.28 -4.62 20.49
C PRO A 61 6.50 -4.77 19.17
N ALA A 62 6.98 -4.21 18.05
CA ALA A 62 6.32 -4.23 16.76
C ALA A 62 7.24 -4.77 15.66
N PRO A 63 6.70 -5.48 14.64
CA PRO A 63 7.50 -5.97 13.52
C PRO A 63 8.15 -4.80 12.78
N PRO A 64 9.40 -4.96 12.30
CA PRO A 64 10.09 -3.91 11.56
C PRO A 64 9.36 -3.61 10.26
N SER A 65 9.38 -2.34 9.87
CA SER A 65 8.95 -1.90 8.55
C SER A 65 9.80 -2.57 7.46
N LEU A 66 9.13 -3.18 6.46
CA LEU A 66 9.77 -3.65 5.23
C LEU A 66 9.72 -2.60 4.11
N VAL A 67 9.22 -1.40 4.41
CA VAL A 67 9.16 -0.31 3.43
C VAL A 67 10.55 0.31 3.32
N PRO A 68 11.02 0.61 2.09
CA PRO A 68 12.34 1.17 1.89
C PRO A 68 12.53 2.49 2.67
N PRO A 69 13.75 2.75 3.18
CA PRO A 69 14.05 3.99 3.87
C PRO A 69 13.78 5.20 2.95
N ASN A 70 13.20 6.26 3.52
CA ASN A 70 12.73 7.48 2.84
C ASN A 70 11.42 7.38 2.03
N SER A 71 10.73 6.24 2.04
CA SER A 71 9.39 6.18 1.45
C SER A 71 8.36 6.84 2.36
N GLN A 72 7.59 7.80 1.82
CA GLN A 72 6.51 8.46 2.57
C GLN A 72 5.21 7.63 2.65
N LEU A 73 5.18 6.42 2.10
CA LEU A 73 3.99 5.55 2.08
C LEU A 73 3.48 5.23 3.49
N GLN A 74 4.37 4.96 4.45
CA GLN A 74 3.98 4.60 5.83
C GLN A 74 3.43 5.76 6.63
N ARG A 75 3.85 6.97 6.29
CA ARG A 75 3.37 8.17 6.95
C ARG A 75 1.89 8.39 6.64
N LEU A 76 1.43 7.96 5.47
CA LEU A 76 0.04 8.05 5.02
C LEU A 76 -0.86 6.98 5.67
N GLU A 77 -0.34 5.81 6.02
CA GLU A 77 -1.12 4.70 6.62
C GLU A 77 -1.48 4.92 8.10
N LYS A 78 -0.69 5.66 8.87
CA LYS A 78 -0.79 5.69 10.34
C LYS A 78 -1.93 6.57 10.91
N LYS A 79 -2.86 7.07 10.09
CA LYS A 79 -3.91 8.02 10.54
C LYS A 79 -5.34 7.61 10.18
N THR A 80 -5.66 6.33 10.33
CA THR A 80 -7.06 5.88 10.27
C THR A 80 -7.46 5.23 11.60
N VAL A 81 -8.64 5.66 12.09
CA VAL A 81 -9.50 5.15 13.20
C VAL A 81 -9.61 6.12 14.41
N PRO A 82 -10.81 6.42 14.97
CA PRO A 82 -12.19 6.04 14.55
C PRO A 82 -13.15 7.23 14.34
N ASP A 83 -14.11 7.08 13.42
CA ASP A 83 -15.52 7.01 13.83
C ASP A 83 -16.34 6.27 12.76
N SER A 84 -16.92 5.14 13.18
CA SER A 84 -17.74 4.27 12.34
C SER A 84 -19.16 4.81 12.28
N ALA A 85 -19.67 5.04 11.06
CA ALA A 85 -21.10 5.06 10.82
C ALA A 85 -21.41 4.41 9.46
N ASN A 86 -22.10 3.28 9.55
CA ASN A 86 -22.73 2.48 8.50
C ASN A 86 -22.95 3.20 7.14
N VAL A 87 -22.38 2.65 6.06
CA VAL A 87 -22.89 2.91 4.71
C VAL A 87 -23.12 1.58 3.99
N THR A 88 -24.41 1.27 3.84
CA THR A 88 -24.96 0.16 3.08
C THR A 88 -24.54 0.27 1.61
N SER A 89 -23.96 -0.80 1.07
CA SER A 89 -23.50 -0.90 -0.31
C SER A 89 -24.67 -0.90 -1.31
N ASN A 90 -24.79 0.17 -2.10
CA ASN A 90 -25.71 0.25 -3.24
C ASN A 90 -24.92 0.05 -4.57
N PRO A 91 -25.36 -0.78 -5.55
CA PRO A 91 -24.60 -1.08 -6.77
C PRO A 91 -24.59 0.04 -7.83
N HIS A 92 -25.03 1.25 -7.50
CA HIS A 92 -25.05 2.44 -8.35
C HIS A 92 -24.49 3.65 -7.58
N ALA A 93 -23.37 3.47 -6.90
CA ALA A 93 -22.67 4.58 -6.26
C ALA A 93 -22.03 5.46 -7.34
N ILE A 94 -22.67 6.60 -7.60
CA ILE A 94 -22.04 7.79 -8.19
C ILE A 94 -20.75 8.00 -7.40
N SER A 95 -19.60 8.06 -8.07
CA SER A 95 -18.33 8.23 -7.37
C SER A 95 -18.29 9.64 -6.79
N ILE A 96 -18.57 9.77 -5.50
CA ILE A 96 -18.53 11.07 -4.81
C ILE A 96 -17.06 11.39 -4.57
N VAL A 97 -16.56 12.38 -5.29
CA VAL A 97 -15.19 12.89 -5.17
C VAL A 97 -15.14 14.02 -4.15
N LYS A 98 -14.18 13.97 -3.23
CA LYS A 98 -13.91 15.02 -2.24
C LYS A 98 -12.43 15.37 -2.25
N TRP A 99 -12.11 16.65 -2.11
CA TRP A 99 -10.73 17.08 -1.90
C TRP A 99 -10.31 16.95 -0.44
N SER A 100 -9.08 16.52 -0.23
CA SER A 100 -8.40 16.49 1.06
C SER A 100 -6.96 16.96 0.91
N GLN A 101 -6.24 17.11 2.02
CA GLN A 101 -4.82 17.45 2.03
C GLN A 101 -4.01 16.29 2.61
N GLY A 102 -2.93 15.96 1.93
CA GLY A 102 -1.89 15.07 2.42
C GLY A 102 -1.07 15.71 3.52
N GLN A 103 -0.21 14.92 4.14
CA GLN A 103 0.57 15.38 5.30
C GLN A 103 1.65 16.41 4.94
N SER A 104 2.02 16.54 3.67
CA SER A 104 2.92 17.58 3.17
C SER A 104 2.19 18.74 2.50
N GLY A 105 0.85 18.82 2.67
CA GLY A 105 0.00 19.91 2.15
C GLY A 105 -0.40 19.74 0.69
N GLU A 106 0.00 18.65 0.05
CA GLU A 106 -0.39 18.29 -1.30
C GLU A 106 -1.88 17.92 -1.36
N PRO A 107 -2.60 18.31 -2.42
CA PRO A 107 -4.00 17.94 -2.58
C PRO A 107 -4.14 16.45 -2.89
N ILE A 108 -5.17 15.83 -2.33
CA ILE A 108 -5.55 14.43 -2.51
C ILE A 108 -7.02 14.37 -2.92
N LEU A 109 -7.37 13.48 -3.84
CA LEU A 109 -8.78 13.15 -4.11
C LEU A 109 -9.20 11.96 -3.26
N VAL A 110 -10.37 12.05 -2.65
CA VAL A 110 -10.99 10.97 -1.88
C VAL A 110 -12.25 10.54 -2.64
N LEU A 111 -12.32 9.27 -3.01
CA LEU A 111 -13.45 8.65 -3.68
C LEU A 111 -14.20 7.80 -2.67
N LEU A 112 -15.53 7.98 -2.60
CA LEU A 112 -16.41 7.20 -1.72
C LEU A 112 -16.68 5.79 -2.30
N GLU A 113 -15.62 5.05 -2.58
CA GLU A 113 -15.68 3.71 -3.12
C GLU A 113 -14.43 2.89 -2.80
N LYS A 114 -14.54 1.56 -2.94
CA LYS A 114 -13.43 0.63 -2.70
C LYS A 114 -12.36 0.72 -3.78
N GLN A 115 -11.12 0.41 -3.39
CA GLN A 115 -9.91 0.54 -4.22
C GLN A 115 -10.03 -0.07 -5.61
N ASN A 116 -10.64 -1.25 -5.75
CA ASN A 116 -10.78 -1.90 -7.06
C ASN A 116 -11.66 -1.09 -8.03
N LYS A 117 -12.76 -0.51 -7.53
CA LYS A 117 -13.65 0.33 -8.33
C LYS A 117 -12.98 1.67 -8.63
N ALA A 118 -12.40 2.31 -7.61
CA ALA A 118 -11.65 3.55 -7.77
C ALA A 118 -10.50 3.41 -8.77
N TRP A 119 -9.76 2.30 -8.74
CA TRP A 119 -8.69 2.02 -9.69
C TRP A 119 -9.25 1.96 -11.12
N SER A 120 -10.28 1.15 -11.36
CA SER A 120 -10.97 1.10 -12.66
C SER A 120 -11.42 2.49 -13.13
N ASP A 121 -12.06 3.26 -12.27
CA ASP A 121 -12.66 4.54 -12.65
C ASP A 121 -11.61 5.64 -12.84
N VAL A 122 -10.53 5.64 -12.06
CA VAL A 122 -9.34 6.47 -12.31
C VAL A 122 -8.69 6.11 -13.64
N GLY A 123 -8.62 4.82 -13.98
CA GLY A 123 -8.12 4.37 -15.29
C GLY A 123 -8.95 4.88 -16.47
N LYS A 124 -10.28 4.88 -16.34
CA LYS A 124 -11.19 5.46 -17.34
C LYS A 124 -11.03 6.97 -17.42
N ALA A 125 -11.01 7.66 -16.28
CA ALA A 125 -10.82 9.10 -16.20
C ALA A 125 -9.49 9.51 -16.85
N LEU A 126 -8.40 8.80 -16.56
CA LEU A 126 -7.09 9.01 -17.19
C LEU A 126 -7.15 8.89 -18.71
N SER A 127 -7.87 7.89 -19.25
CA SER A 127 -8.02 7.72 -20.69
C SER A 127 -8.81 8.83 -21.38
N ALA A 128 -9.60 9.61 -20.62
CA ALA A 128 -10.33 10.78 -21.11
C ALA A 128 -9.52 12.08 -21.00
N THR A 129 -8.36 12.06 -20.34
CA THR A 129 -7.44 13.21 -20.26
C THR A 129 -6.42 13.21 -21.39
N ASP A 130 -5.72 14.33 -21.56
CA ASP A 130 -4.58 14.46 -22.48
C ASP A 130 -3.27 13.86 -21.93
N TYR A 131 -3.27 13.23 -20.75
CA TYR A 131 -2.08 12.60 -20.19
C TYR A 131 -1.86 11.23 -20.85
N GLN A 132 -0.64 10.97 -21.31
CA GLN A 132 -0.30 9.67 -21.88
C GLN A 132 -0.04 8.67 -20.75
N VAL A 133 -0.81 7.59 -20.71
CA VAL A 133 -0.58 6.48 -19.77
C VAL A 133 0.55 5.60 -20.32
N LEU A 134 1.68 5.57 -19.63
CA LEU A 134 2.85 4.77 -19.99
C LEU A 134 2.70 3.31 -19.54
N ASP A 135 2.23 3.13 -18.31
CA ASP A 135 2.09 1.81 -17.71
C ASP A 135 0.98 1.78 -16.66
N ARG A 136 0.46 0.58 -16.38
CA ARG A 136 -0.59 0.29 -15.41
C ARG A 136 -0.15 -0.89 -14.58
N ASP A 137 0.01 -0.69 -13.28
CA ASP A 137 0.34 -1.75 -12.34
C ASP A 137 -0.86 -2.00 -11.40
N PRO A 138 -1.68 -3.04 -11.66
CA PRO A 138 -2.79 -3.40 -10.79
C PRO A 138 -2.33 -3.84 -9.40
N SER A 139 -1.19 -4.52 -9.31
CA SER A 139 -0.66 -5.06 -8.05
C SER A 139 -0.26 -3.95 -7.08
N MET A 140 0.20 -2.83 -7.62
CA MET A 140 0.54 -1.62 -6.87
C MET A 140 -0.54 -0.55 -6.94
N SER A 141 -1.72 -0.83 -7.52
CA SER A 141 -2.83 0.13 -7.71
C SER A 141 -2.36 1.47 -8.29
N SER A 142 -1.51 1.41 -9.32
CA SER A 142 -0.77 2.56 -9.84
C SER A 142 -0.89 2.72 -11.34
N TYR A 143 -0.94 3.98 -11.77
CA TYR A 143 -0.81 4.38 -13.17
C TYR A 143 0.42 5.27 -13.32
N TYR A 144 1.23 5.02 -14.34
CA TYR A 144 2.35 5.86 -14.70
C TYR A 144 1.95 6.73 -15.89
N ILE A 145 2.04 8.04 -15.73
CA ILE A 145 1.55 9.01 -16.71
C ILE A 145 2.66 9.98 -17.10
N LEU A 146 2.62 10.43 -18.35
CA LEU A 146 3.54 11.40 -18.92
C LEU A 146 2.80 12.72 -19.19
N ASP A 147 3.31 13.85 -18.68
CA ASP A 147 2.78 15.19 -18.97
C ASP A 147 3.60 15.85 -20.09
N THR A 148 3.26 15.53 -21.34
CA THR A 148 3.91 16.09 -22.53
C THR A 148 3.64 17.59 -22.70
N LYS A 149 2.56 18.12 -22.12
CA LYS A 149 2.26 19.56 -22.16
C LYS A 149 3.33 20.38 -21.43
N ALA A 150 3.97 19.81 -20.42
CA ALA A 150 5.09 20.44 -19.71
C ALA A 150 6.31 20.68 -20.62
N THR A 151 6.44 19.93 -21.73
CA THR A 151 7.54 20.01 -22.69
C THR A 151 7.06 20.33 -24.11
N GLY A 152 6.00 21.13 -24.24
CA GLY A 152 5.52 21.61 -25.54
C GLY A 152 5.01 20.48 -26.45
N ASN A 153 4.42 19.44 -25.87
CA ASN A 153 3.92 18.24 -26.54
C ASN A 153 4.99 17.36 -27.19
N GLN A 154 6.26 17.51 -26.79
CA GLN A 154 7.36 16.64 -27.23
C GLN A 154 7.82 15.74 -26.08
N ILE A 155 8.11 14.47 -26.38
CA ILE A 155 8.70 13.54 -25.42
C ILE A 155 10.22 13.74 -25.43
N THR A 156 10.76 14.17 -24.30
CA THR A 156 12.18 14.45 -24.07
C THR A 156 12.61 13.87 -22.73
N GLU A 157 13.91 13.85 -22.43
CA GLU A 157 14.44 13.45 -21.12
C GLU A 157 13.92 14.33 -19.97
N LYS A 158 13.42 15.53 -20.28
CA LYS A 158 12.86 16.46 -19.29
C LYS A 158 11.35 16.31 -19.12
N THR A 159 10.70 15.45 -19.90
CA THR A 159 9.25 15.27 -19.82
C THR A 159 8.90 14.56 -18.53
N PRO A 160 8.12 15.18 -17.64
CA PRO A 160 7.90 14.64 -16.32
C PRO A 160 6.98 13.43 -16.35
N ILE A 161 7.40 12.39 -15.61
CA ILE A 161 6.62 11.19 -15.34
C ILE A 161 6.07 11.28 -13.92
N TYR A 162 4.78 11.01 -13.80
CA TYR A 162 4.09 10.94 -12.51
C TYR A 162 3.48 9.57 -12.31
N ARG A 163 3.33 9.20 -11.03
CA ARG A 163 2.60 8.02 -10.61
C ARG A 163 1.31 8.47 -9.93
N VAL A 164 0.18 8.09 -10.51
CA VAL A 164 -1.15 8.21 -9.90
C VAL A 164 -1.38 6.94 -9.09
N PHE A 165 -1.38 7.07 -7.76
CA PHE A 165 -1.51 5.94 -6.84
C PHE A 165 -2.88 5.96 -6.18
N VAL A 166 -3.61 4.84 -6.27
CA VAL A 166 -4.91 4.65 -5.62
C VAL A 166 -4.69 3.85 -4.33
N GLN A 167 -4.79 4.52 -3.20
CA GLN A 167 -4.62 3.93 -1.87
C GLN A 167 -5.98 3.59 -1.26
N ALA A 168 -6.14 2.36 -0.75
CA ALA A 168 -7.31 2.00 0.04
C ALA A 168 -7.35 2.75 1.37
N ASP A 169 -8.53 3.26 1.75
CA ASP A 169 -8.81 3.82 3.07
C ASP A 169 -10.21 3.39 3.54
N ASN A 170 -10.27 2.23 4.21
CA ASN A 170 -11.51 1.55 4.60
C ASN A 170 -12.46 1.34 3.41
N ASP A 171 -13.61 2.01 3.42
CA ASP A 171 -14.62 1.97 2.34
C ASP A 171 -14.44 3.10 1.30
N THR A 172 -13.35 3.87 1.43
CA THR A 172 -12.98 4.94 0.51
C THR A 172 -11.63 4.64 -0.14
N SER A 173 -11.31 5.41 -1.17
CA SER A 173 -10.02 5.36 -1.83
C SER A 173 -9.43 6.75 -1.95
N LYS A 174 -8.14 6.89 -1.68
CA LYS A 174 -7.39 8.13 -1.86
C LYS A 174 -6.58 8.04 -3.14
N VAL A 175 -6.64 9.07 -3.98
CA VAL A 175 -5.81 9.19 -5.18
C VAL A 175 -4.76 10.24 -4.91
N LEU A 176 -3.51 9.79 -4.94
CA LEU A 176 -2.33 10.59 -4.70
C LEU A 176 -1.52 10.71 -5.97
N LEU A 177 -0.88 11.87 -6.15
CA LEU A 177 0.08 12.08 -7.21
C LEU A 177 1.50 12.06 -6.64
N LEU A 178 2.33 11.19 -7.19
CA LEU A 178 3.73 11.04 -6.84
C LEU A 178 4.61 11.34 -8.06
N SER A 179 5.81 11.84 -7.79
CA SER A 179 6.87 11.97 -8.81
C SER A 179 7.44 10.60 -9.17
N GLU A 180 8.23 10.54 -10.25
CA GLU A 180 9.00 9.35 -10.66
C GLU A 180 9.78 8.70 -9.49
N LYS A 181 10.29 9.51 -8.56
CA LYS A 181 11.04 9.05 -7.38
C LYS A 181 10.16 8.68 -6.19
N ASN A 182 8.85 8.55 -6.38
CA ASN A 182 7.83 8.29 -5.35
C ASN A 182 7.76 9.36 -4.24
N ASN A 183 8.19 10.59 -4.52
CA ASN A 183 8.02 11.72 -3.60
C ASN A 183 6.74 12.49 -3.93
N ALA A 184 6.15 13.16 -2.94
CA ALA A 184 5.06 14.11 -3.15
C ALA A 184 5.44 15.15 -4.22
N VAL A 185 4.50 15.44 -5.11
CA VAL A 185 4.67 16.46 -6.15
C VAL A 185 4.29 17.83 -5.60
N SER A 186 4.76 18.91 -6.24
CA SER A 186 4.35 20.27 -5.88
C SER A 186 2.81 20.39 -5.81
N PRO A 187 2.24 21.13 -4.83
CA PRO A 187 0.79 21.26 -4.69
C PRO A 187 0.08 21.79 -5.95
N GLY A 188 0.72 22.69 -6.70
CA GLY A 188 0.17 23.22 -7.95
C GLY A 188 0.06 22.16 -9.05
N THR A 189 1.10 21.35 -9.24
CA THR A 189 1.10 20.24 -10.21
C THR A 189 0.10 19.16 -9.81
N ALA A 190 0.09 18.77 -8.53
CA ALA A 190 -0.86 17.79 -8.01
C ALA A 190 -2.31 18.26 -8.21
N LYS A 191 -2.61 19.52 -7.87
CA LYS A 191 -3.94 20.10 -8.11
C LYS A 191 -4.33 20.05 -9.58
N LYS A 192 -3.46 20.49 -10.49
CA LYS A 192 -3.71 20.50 -11.95
C LYS A 192 -4.08 19.10 -12.46
N ILE A 193 -3.30 18.08 -12.11
CA ILE A 193 -3.50 16.72 -12.62
C ILE A 193 -4.73 16.09 -11.99
N LEU A 194 -4.86 16.16 -10.66
CA LEU A 194 -6.01 15.59 -9.96
C LEU A 194 -7.33 16.26 -10.38
N GLN A 195 -7.33 17.58 -10.62
CA GLN A 195 -8.53 18.27 -11.09
C GLN A 195 -8.94 17.82 -12.50
N ALA A 196 -7.99 17.50 -13.37
CA ALA A 196 -8.29 16.90 -14.67
C ALA A 196 -8.91 15.50 -14.53
N LEU A 197 -8.46 14.71 -13.55
CA LEU A 197 -9.09 13.41 -13.26
C LEU A 197 -10.52 13.56 -12.74
N GLU A 198 -10.73 14.47 -11.79
CA GLU A 198 -12.05 14.73 -11.19
C GLU A 198 -13.12 15.04 -12.25
N GLN A 199 -12.77 15.78 -13.32
CA GLN A 199 -13.69 16.11 -14.41
C GLN A 199 -14.24 14.88 -15.17
N HIS A 200 -13.58 13.74 -15.07
CA HIS A 200 -13.92 12.51 -15.76
C HIS A 200 -14.26 11.35 -14.80
N LEU A 201 -14.33 11.61 -13.50
CA LEU A 201 -14.80 10.69 -12.47
C LEU A 201 -16.31 10.92 -12.25
N VAL A 202 -17.14 10.47 -13.18
CA VAL A 202 -18.61 10.51 -13.09
C VAL A 202 -19.21 9.20 -13.57
#